data_AF-A0A1H7EUL3-F1
#
_entry.id   AF-A0A1H7EUL3-F1
#
_cell.length_a   1.000
_cell.length_b   1.000
_cell.length_c   1.000
_cell.angle_alpha   90.00
_cell.angle_beta   90.00
_cell.angle_gamma   90.00
#
_symmetry.space_group_name_H-M   'P 1'
#
loop_
_entity.id
_entity.type
_entity.pdbx_description
1 polymer ?
#
loop_
_entity_poly.entity_id
_entity_poly.type
_entity_poly.pdbx_seq_one_letter_code
_entity_poly.pdbx_strand_id
1 'polypeptide(L)' 'MAHPSDATPPRIDKNDSAQVARWTRELDVAHEQLAHAIAEVGDKAADVELYLKGSRSSTNADTADTAAKAI' A
#
# COMPACT_ATOMS: atom_id res chain seq x y z
N MET A 1 -35.36 3.56 -8.19
CA MET A 1 -34.80 2.82 -7.05
C MET A 1 -33.29 2.96 -7.13
N ALA A 2 -32.68 3.63 -6.16
CA ALA A 2 -31.25 3.86 -6.13
C ALA A 2 -30.54 2.55 -5.78
N HIS A 3 -29.65 2.10 -6.65
CA HIS A 3 -28.59 1.18 -6.28
C HIS A 3 -27.42 2.09 -5.91
N PRO A 4 -27.14 2.40 -4.63
CA PRO A 4 -25.80 2.82 -4.28
C PRO A 4 -24.96 1.56 -4.49
N SER A 5 -24.36 1.44 -5.67
CA SER A 5 -23.40 0.39 -5.96
C SER A 5 -22.29 0.52 -4.92
N ASP A 6 -22.44 -0.26 -3.86
CA ASP A 6 -21.42 -0.71 -2.92
C ASP A 6 -20.18 0.19 -2.90
N ALA A 7 -20.29 1.34 -2.25
CA ALA A 7 -19.13 2.16 -1.90
C ALA A 7 -18.32 1.50 -0.77
N THR A 8 -18.31 0.16 -0.73
CA THR A 8 -17.46 -0.58 0.18
C THR A 8 -16.05 -0.48 -0.39
N PRO A 9 -15.12 0.17 0.32
CA PRO A 9 -13.76 0.29 -0.16
C PRO A 9 -13.20 -1.11 -0.42
N PRO A 10 -12.45 -1.30 -1.53
CA PRO A 10 -11.86 -2.58 -1.86
C PRO A 10 -11.03 -3.10 -0.67
N ARG A 11 -11.24 -4.36 -0.29
CA ARG A 11 -10.56 -5.00 0.83
C ARG A 11 -9.55 -6.02 0.35
N ILE A 12 -8.33 -5.97 0.89
CA ILE A 12 -7.24 -6.89 0.61
C ILE A 12 -7.28 -8.02 1.63
N ASP A 13 -7.58 -9.22 1.16
CA ASP A 13 -7.48 -10.41 2.00
C ASP A 13 -6.07 -11.00 1.90
N LYS A 14 -5.30 -10.92 2.99
CA LYS A 14 -3.93 -11.45 3.05
C LYS A 14 -3.86 -12.99 3.01
N ASN A 15 -4.98 -13.66 3.26
CA ASN A 15 -5.07 -15.11 3.22
C ASN A 15 -5.40 -15.61 1.80
N ASP A 16 -5.91 -14.73 0.94
CA ASP A 16 -6.21 -15.02 -0.46
C ASP A 16 -5.02 -14.69 -1.37
N SER A 17 -4.23 -15.70 -1.73
CA SER A 17 -3.02 -15.49 -2.53
C SER A 17 -3.27 -14.83 -3.90
N ALA A 18 -4.49 -14.95 -4.46
CA ALA A 18 -4.85 -14.30 -5.72
C ALA A 18 -5.06 -12.79 -5.55
N GLN A 19 -5.75 -12.37 -4.48
CA GLN A 19 -5.82 -10.97 -4.07
C GLN A 19 -4.43 -10.41 -3.81
N VAL A 20 -3.62 -11.10 -3.01
CA VAL A 20 -2.31 -10.56 -2.66
C VAL A 20 -1.43 -10.41 -3.90
N ALA A 21 -1.40 -11.39 -4.80
CA ALA A 21 -0.68 -11.29 -6.07
C ALA A 21 -1.17 -10.11 -6.94
N ARG A 22 -2.48 -9.88 -6.99
CA ARG A 22 -3.06 -8.72 -7.69
C ARG A 22 -2.56 -7.41 -7.09
N TRP A 23 -2.71 -7.24 -5.78
CA TRP A 23 -2.35 -6.00 -5.10
C TRP A 23 -0.84 -5.77 -5.07
N THR A 24 0.00 -6.80 -4.95
CA THR A 24 1.46 -6.65 -5.08
C THR A 24 1.85 -6.08 -6.44
N ARG A 25 1.13 -6.46 -7.50
CA ARG A 25 1.38 -5.96 -8.86
C ARG A 25 0.82 -4.56 -9.07
N GLU A 26 -0.40 -4.29 -8.60
CA GLU A 26 -1.04 -2.97 -8.74
C GLU A 26 -0.29 -1.90 -7.95
N LEU A 27 0.20 -2.24 -6.75
CA LEU A 27 0.87 -1.29 -5.86
C LEU A 27 2.39 -1.23 -6.06
N ASP A 28 2.92 -2.16 -6.87
CA ASP A 28 4.35 -2.38 -7.11
C ASP A 28 5.12 -2.60 -5.80
N VAL A 29 4.67 -3.59 -5.02
CA VAL A 29 5.24 -3.91 -3.69
C VAL A 29 5.45 -5.41 -3.51
N ALA A 30 6.38 -5.75 -2.62
CA ALA A 30 6.62 -7.13 -2.22
C ALA A 30 5.48 -7.66 -1.33
N HIS A 31 5.29 -8.98 -1.36
CA HIS A 31 4.30 -9.71 -0.56
C HIS A 31 4.40 -9.37 0.94
N GLU A 32 5.63 -9.27 1.44
CA GLU A 32 5.95 -8.91 2.82
C GLU A 32 5.56 -7.46 3.17
N GLN A 33 5.80 -6.51 2.26
CA GLN A 33 5.41 -5.11 2.44
C GLN A 33 3.90 -4.95 2.44
N LEU A 34 3.22 -5.68 1.57
CA LEU A 34 1.76 -5.70 1.54
C LEU A 34 1.19 -6.30 2.83
N ALA A 35 1.72 -7.43 3.29
CA ALA A 35 1.30 -8.05 4.55
C ALA A 35 1.57 -7.14 5.77
N HIS A 36 2.70 -6.44 5.78
CA HIS A 36 3.06 -5.48 6.82
C HIS A 36 2.11 -4.28 6.83
N ALA A 37 1.84 -3.68 5.66
CA ALA A 37 0.90 -2.58 5.53
C ALA A 37 -0.50 -2.99 6.00
N ILE A 38 -0.99 -4.19 5.62
CA ILE A 38 -2.27 -4.71 6.09
C ILE A 38 -2.30 -4.88 7.62
N ALA A 39 -1.17 -5.26 8.24
CA ALA A 39 -1.09 -5.36 9.70
C ALA A 39 -1.12 -3.99 10.40
N GLU A 40 -0.55 -2.96 9.76
CA GLU A 40 -0.45 -1.59 10.30
C GLU A 40 -1.77 -0.80 10.17
N VAL A 41 -2.42 -0.86 9.00
CA VAL A 41 -3.61 -0.03 8.71
C VAL A 41 -4.90 -0.83 8.50
N GLY A 42 -4.81 -2.16 8.39
CA GLY A 42 -5.95 -3.07 8.21
C GLY A 42 -6.13 -3.56 6.77
N ASP A 43 -7.20 -4.33 6.55
CA ASP A 43 -7.51 -4.96 5.24
C ASP A 43 -8.06 -3.98 4.19
N LYS A 44 -8.12 -2.68 4.45
CA LYS A 44 -8.63 -1.70 3.49
C LYS A 44 -7.56 -1.33 2.48
N ALA A 45 -7.82 -1.57 1.20
CA ALA A 45 -6.85 -1.28 0.16
C ALA A 45 -6.46 0.20 0.11
N ALA A 46 -7.42 1.11 0.24
CA ALA A 46 -7.16 2.55 0.22
C ALA A 46 -6.19 2.98 1.34
N ASP A 47 -6.34 2.46 2.55
CA ASP A 47 -5.44 2.74 3.66
C ASP A 47 -4.05 2.12 3.41
N VAL A 48 -4.01 0.87 2.93
CA VAL A 48 -2.76 0.16 2.59
C VAL A 48 -1.97 0.91 1.52
N GLU A 49 -2.64 1.40 0.48
CA GLU A 49 -2.08 2.24 -0.57
C GLU A 49 -1.50 3.54 -0.02
N LEU A 50 -2.25 4.23 0.83
CA LEU A 50 -1.80 5.46 1.48
C LEU A 50 -0.58 5.22 2.38
N TYR A 51 -0.56 4.12 3.14
CA TYR A 51 0.56 3.73 3.98
C TYR A 51 1.81 3.40 3.14
N LEU A 52 1.68 2.60 2.08
CA LEU A 52 2.79 2.21 1.22
C LEU A 52 3.34 3.41 0.43
N LYS A 53 2.46 4.32 -0.02
CA LYS A 53 2.85 5.56 -0.70
C LYS A 53 3.51 6.55 0.28
N GLY A 54 3.01 6.63 1.51
CA GLY A 54 3.60 7.41 2.60
C GLY A 54 4.98 6.88 3.00
N SER A 55 5.12 5.56 3.18
CA SER A 55 6.39 4.90 3.51
C SER A 55 7.46 5.10 2.45
N ARG A 56 7.09 5.00 1.16
CA ARG A 56 8.00 5.32 0.03
C ARG A 56 8.41 6.79 0.03
N SER A 57 7.48 7.69 0.34
CA SER A 57 7.76 9.14 0.42
C SER A 57 8.69 9.47 1.60
N SER A 58 8.50 8.80 2.74
CA SER A 58 9.37 8.97 3.91
C SER A 58 10.78 8.39 3.70
N THR A 59 10.88 7.25 3.01
CA THR A 59 12.19 6.65 2.66
C THR A 59 12.93 7.46 1.61
N ASN A 60 12.23 7.98 0.59
CA ASN A 60 12.86 8.79 -0.45
C ASN A 60 13.26 10.19 0.05
N ALA A 61 12.54 10.74 1.03
CA ALA A 61 12.94 11.99 1.70
C ALA A 61 14.29 11.85 2.43
N ASP A 62 14.59 10.67 2.97
CA ASP A 62 15.85 10.40 3.68
C ASP A 62 17.05 10.24 2.72
N THR A 63 16.81 9.72 1.51
CA THR A 63 17.88 9.56 0.51
C THR A 63 18.20 10.85 -0.25
N ALA A 64 17.20 11.73 -0.46
CA ALA A 64 17.40 13.01 -1.14
C ALA A 64 18.16 14.05 -0.28
N ASP A 65 18.09 13.96 1.05
CA ASP A 65 18.88 14.85 1.94
C ASP A 65 20.34 14.38 2.09
N THR A 66 20.58 13.07 2.00
CA THR A 66 21.93 12.51 2.16
C THR A 66 22.82 12.70 0.92
N ALA A 67 22.24 12.89 -0.27
CA ALA A 67 23.01 13.09 -1.51
C ALA A 67 23.46 14.54 -1.78
N ALA A 68 23.01 15.52 -1.00
CA ALA A 68 23.31 16.95 -1.22
C ALA A 68 24.40 17.54 -0.29
N LYS A 69 25.24 16.70 0.32
CA LYS A 69 26.37 17.15 1.14
C LYS A 69 27.67 16.41 0.79
N ALA A 70 28.05 16.45 -0.48
CA ALA A 70 29.42 16.15 -0.90
C ALA A 70 29.68 16.66 -2.33
N ILE A 71 29.76 17.98 -2.54
CA ILE A 71 30.70 18.63 -3.48
C ILE A 71 30.96 20.07 -3.04
#